data_AF-A0A2I1G9S3-F1
#
_entry.id   AF-A0A2I1G9S3-F1
#
_cell.length_a   1.000
_cell.length_b   1.000
_cell.length_c   1.000
_cell.angle_alpha   90.00
_cell.angle_beta   90.00
_cell.angle_gamma   90.00
#
_symmetry.space_group_name_H-M   'P 1'
#
loop_
_entity.id
_entity.type
_entity.pdbx_description
1 polymer ?
#
loop_
_entity_poly.entity_id
_entity_poly.type
_entity_poly.pdbx_seq_one_letter_code
_entity_poly.pdbx_strand_id
1 'polypeptide(L)'
;MSDLIKSKILEVIEKIGSEKFATIILDNASAVAATHQKISNTYFHIINIHCIAHFVNLISKDILGGELKNYCKIQWTLNYETVSSVTQL
;
A
#
# COMPACT_ATOMS: atom_id res chain seq x y z
N MET A 1 11.80 -6.35 8.00
CA MET A 1 11.17 -5.12 7.46
C MET A 1 9.65 -5.28 7.33
N SER A 2 9.13 -6.35 6.71
CA SER A 2 7.67 -6.58 6.58
C SER A 2 6.95 -6.76 7.92
N ASP A 3 7.61 -7.38 8.91
CA ASP A 3 7.00 -7.62 10.23
C ASP A 3 6.70 -6.35 11.02
N LEU A 4 7.47 -5.27 10.79
CA LEU A 4 7.27 -3.99 11.47
C LEU A 4 5.97 -3.31 10.99
N ILE A 5 5.74 -3.31 9.68
CA ILE A 5 4.53 -2.73 9.06
C ILE A 5 3.29 -3.48 9.55
N LYS A 6 3.37 -4.81 9.54
CA LYS A 6 2.31 -5.69 10.04
C LYS A 6 1.99 -5.42 11.51
N SER A 7 3.01 -5.35 12.37
CA SER A 7 2.85 -5.08 13.81
C SER A 7 2.18 -3.73 14.05
N LYS A 8 2.59 -2.68 13.33
CA LYS A 8 2.01 -1.35 13.51
C LYS A 8 0.57 -1.25 13.05
N ILE A 9 0.20 -1.90 11.94
CA ILE A 9 -1.19 -1.91 11.47
C ILE A 9 -2.09 -2.65 12.47
N LEU A 10 -1.64 -3.80 12.99
CA LEU A 10 -2.39 -4.56 14.00
C LEU A 10 -2.55 -3.74 15.29
N GLU A 11 -1.49 -3.07 15.75
CA GLU A 11 -1.54 -2.19 16.93
C GLU A 11 -2.58 -1.08 16.77
N VAL A 12 -2.69 -0.47 15.58
CA VAL A 12 -3.69 0.57 15.31
C VAL A 12 -5.11 0.00 15.30
N ILE A 13 -5.31 -1.18 14.70
CA ILE A 13 -6.62 -1.84 14.66
C ILE A 13 -7.08 -2.18 16.08
N GLU A 14 -6.21 -2.75 16.90
CA GLU A 14 -6.51 -3.10 18.29
C GLU A 14 -6.76 -1.86 19.15
N LYS A 15 -5.95 -0.81 18.98
CA LYS A 15 -6.11 0.45 19.73
C LYS A 15 -7.43 1.15 19.45
N ILE A 16 -7.90 1.14 18.20
CA ILE A 16 -9.15 1.80 17.80
C ILE A 16 -10.36 0.90 18.07
N GLY A 17 -10.17 -0.42 17.97
CA GLY A 17 -11.22 -1.43 17.99
C GLY A 17 -11.52 -1.90 16.57
N SER A 18 -11.35 -3.20 16.31
CA SER A 18 -11.53 -3.79 14.98
C SER A 18 -12.94 -3.63 14.42
N GLU A 19 -13.95 -3.51 15.28
CA GLU A 19 -15.37 -3.33 14.95
C GLU A 19 -15.67 -1.99 14.26
N LYS A 20 -14.78 -1.01 14.38
CA LYS A 20 -14.93 0.31 13.75
C LYS A 20 -14.40 0.34 12.31
N PHE A 21 -13.74 -0.72 11.87
CA PHE A 21 -13.19 -0.82 10.54
C PHE A 21 -14.10 -1.68 9.65
N ALA A 22 -14.57 -1.08 8.56
CA ALA A 22 -15.23 -1.83 7.48
C ALA A 22 -14.21 -2.30 6.44
N THR A 23 -13.14 -1.52 6.21
CA THR A 23 -12.23 -1.74 5.09
C THR A 23 -10.85 -1.15 5.38
N ILE A 24 -9.81 -1.82 4.89
CA ILE A 24 -8.43 -1.35 4.90
C ILE A 24 -7.91 -1.30 3.46
N ILE A 25 -7.33 -0.15 3.09
CA ILE A 25 -6.74 0.08 1.78
C ILE A 25 -5.23 0.21 1.95
N LEU A 26 -4.46 -0.71 1.37
CA LEU A 26 -3.00 -0.66 1.39
C LEU A 26 -2.43 -0.86 -0.02
N ASP A 27 -1.15 -0.53 -0.20
CA ASP A 27 -0.47 -0.73 -1.48
C ASP A 27 -0.26 -2.22 -1.80
N ASN A 28 0.19 -2.51 -3.03
CA ASN A 28 0.47 -3.89 -3.46
C ASN A 28 1.94 -4.29 -3.21
N ALA A 29 2.63 -3.68 -2.24
CA ALA A 29 4.00 -4.07 -1.94
C ALA A 29 4.02 -5.49 -1.35
N SER A 30 5.07 -6.27 -1.65
CA SER A 30 5.22 -7.65 -1.17
C SER A 30 5.15 -7.78 0.36
N ALA A 31 5.68 -6.79 1.08
CA ALA A 31 5.60 -6.70 2.54
C ALA A 31 4.16 -6.51 3.06
N VAL A 32 3.30 -5.88 2.26
CA VAL A 32 1.90 -5.59 2.61
C VAL A 32 0.97 -6.75 2.24
N ALA A 33 1.31 -7.53 1.21
CA ALA A 33 0.59 -8.77 0.88
C ALA A 33 0.51 -9.74 2.07
N ALA A 34 1.61 -9.91 2.82
CA ALA A 34 1.61 -10.71 4.05
C ALA A 34 0.72 -10.13 5.17
N THR A 35 0.57 -8.81 5.18
CA THR A 35 -0.29 -8.10 6.13
C THR A 35 -1.78 -8.27 5.76
N HIS A 36 -2.13 -8.16 4.48
CA HIS A 36 -3.47 -8.46 3.96
C HIS A 36 -3.92 -9.86 4.38
N GLN A 37 -3.08 -10.88 4.12
CA GLN A 37 -3.42 -12.25 4.48
C GLN A 37 -3.68 -12.40 5.99
N LYS A 38 -2.88 -11.75 6.83
CA LYS A 38 -3.09 -11.80 8.28
C LYS A 38 -4.38 -11.11 8.70
N ILE A 39 -4.69 -9.92 8.17
CA ILE A 39 -5.91 -9.17 8.49
C ILE A 39 -7.14 -9.96 8.06
N SER A 40 -7.14 -10.50 6.83
CA SER A 40 -8.24 -11.33 6.33
C SER A 40 -8.50 -12.55 7.21
N ASN A 41 -7.45 -13.16 7.76
CA ASN A 41 -7.57 -14.33 8.63
C ASN A 41 -7.98 -13.99 10.07
N THR A 42 -7.61 -12.81 10.57
CA THR A 42 -7.91 -12.39 11.96
C THR A 42 -9.26 -11.67 12.06
N TYR A 43 -9.61 -10.85 11.06
CA TYR A 43 -10.75 -9.94 11.07
C TYR A 43 -11.58 -10.14 9.81
N PHE A 44 -12.43 -11.17 9.79
CA PHE A 44 -13.22 -11.54 8.61
C PHE A 44 -14.18 -10.44 8.14
N HIS A 45 -14.60 -9.55 9.04
CA HIS A 45 -15.48 -8.42 8.71
C HIS A 45 -14.76 -7.23 8.06
N ILE A 46 -13.42 -7.20 8.12
CA ILE A 46 -12.62 -6.13 7.51
C ILE A 46 -12.26 -6.53 6.09
N ILE A 47 -12.76 -5.76 5.12
CA ILE A 47 -12.45 -5.97 3.70
C ILE A 47 -11.06 -5.42 3.40
N ASN A 48 -10.18 -6.26 2.84
CA ASN A 48 -8.88 -5.82 2.37
C ASN A 48 -8.96 -5.42 0.90
N ILE A 49 -8.65 -4.16 0.59
CA ILE A 49 -8.66 -3.60 -0.76
C ILE A 49 -7.26 -3.11 -1.12
N HIS A 50 -6.83 -3.39 -2.35
CA HIS A 50 -5.58 -2.84 -2.86
C HIS A 50 -5.76 -1.38 -3.31
N CYS A 51 -4.73 -0.56 -3.15
CA CYS A 51 -4.75 0.83 -3.59
C CYS A 51 -4.98 0.94 -5.10
N ILE A 52 -6.13 1.51 -5.49
CA ILE A 52 -6.55 1.68 -6.90
C ILE A 52 -5.55 2.55 -7.67
N ALA A 53 -4.99 3.58 -7.03
CA ALA A 53 -4.01 4.46 -7.68
C ALA A 53 -2.78 3.68 -8.17
N HIS A 54 -2.32 2.70 -7.39
CA HIS A 54 -1.20 1.85 -7.79
C HIS A 54 -1.61 0.89 -8.92
N PHE A 55 -2.80 0.30 -8.85
CA PHE A 55 -3.33 -0.59 -9.88
C PHE A 55 -3.48 0.12 -11.23
N VAL A 56 -4.05 1.34 -11.24
CA VAL A 56 -4.18 2.16 -12.45
C VAL A 56 -2.81 2.54 -13.01
N ASN A 57 -1.81 2.80 -12.17
CA ASN A 57 -0.45 3.07 -12.62
C ASN A 57 0.20 1.85 -13.28
N LEU A 58 -0.01 0.64 -12.74
CA LEU A 58 0.47 -0.60 -13.36
C LEU A 58 -0.19 -0.84 -14.72
N ILE A 59 -1.51 -0.71 -14.81
CA ILE A 59 -2.24 -0.81 -16.09
C ILE A 59 -1.72 0.21 -17.10
N SER A 60 -1.48 1.44 -16.66
CA SER A 60 -0.98 2.50 -17.55
C SER A 60 0.42 2.20 -18.07
N LYS A 61 1.31 1.67 -17.23
CA LYS A 61 2.63 1.19 -17.68
C LYS A 61 2.50 0.11 -18.73
N ASP A 62 1.65 -0.88 -18.50
CA ASP A 62 1.52 -2.05 -19.38
C ASP A 62 0.83 -1.71 -20.70
N ILE A 63 -0.20 -0.85 -20.69
CA ILE A 63 -0.99 -0.51 -21.88
C ILE A 63 -0.40 0.67 -22.64
N LEU A 64 -0.01 1.74 -21.94
CA LEU A 64 0.40 3.01 -22.55
C LEU A 64 1.93 3.13 -22.67
N GLY A 65 2.70 2.19 -22.11
CA GLY A 65 4.15 2.23 -22.12
C GLY A 65 4.75 3.37 -21.29
N GLY A 66 3.94 4.01 -20.42
CA GLY A 66 4.32 5.20 -19.67
C GLY A 66 3.63 5.29 -18.31
N GLU A 67 4.26 6.01 -17.38
CA GLU A 67 3.72 6.23 -16.03
C GLU A 67 2.76 7.42 -15.99
N LEU A 68 1.71 7.33 -15.17
CA LEU A 68 0.81 8.47 -14.89
C LEU A 68 1.44 9.45 -13.90
N LYS A 69 2.61 10.01 -14.24
CA LYS A 69 3.40 10.88 -13.35
C LYS A 69 2.67 12.15 -12.90
N ASN A 70 1.72 12.65 -13.71
CA ASN A 70 1.07 13.95 -13.48
C ASN A 70 -0.35 13.87 -12.92
N TYR A 71 -1.07 12.75 -13.06
CA TYR A 71 -2.49 12.66 -12.71
C TYR A 71 -2.72 12.04 -11.32
N CYS A 72 -2.03 10.95 -11.02
CA CYS A 72 -1.96 10.39 -9.67
C CYS A 72 -0.58 10.73 -9.09
N LYS A 73 -0.47 11.86 -8.38
CA LYS A 73 0.69 12.12 -7.51
C LYS A 73 0.68 11.10 -6.36
N ILE A 74 1.19 9.90 -6.62
CA ILE A 74 1.59 8.96 -5.57
C ILE A 74 2.88 9.48 -4.98
N GLN A 75 2.80 9.98 -3.73
CA GLN A 75 3.89 10.62 -3.00
C GLN A 75 5.20 9.79 -2.98
N TRP A 76 5.07 8.47 -3.16
CA TRP A 76 6.14 7.48 -3.21
C TRP A 76 7.07 7.60 -4.43
N THR A 77 6.58 7.92 -5.62
CA THR A 77 7.43 7.99 -6.83
C THR A 77 8.35 9.21 -6.78
N LEU A 78 7.83 10.37 -6.37
CA LEU A 78 8.62 11.60 -6.22
C LEU A 78 9.70 11.44 -5.15
N ASN A 79 9.39 10.85 -4.00
CA ASN A 79 10.36 10.65 -2.93
C ASN A 79 11.41 9.61 -3.31
N TYR A 80 11.03 8.50 -3.97
CA TYR A 80 12.00 7.51 -4.44
C TYR A 80 12.91 8.08 -5.55
N GLU A 81 12.36 8.75 -6.56
CA GLU A 81 13.15 9.37 -7.62
C GLU A 81 14.07 10.48 -7.07
N THR A 82 13.59 11.29 -6.12
CA THR A 82 14.41 12.32 -5.44
C THR A 82 15.53 11.69 -4.62
N VAL A 83 15.22 10.69 -3.79
CA VAL A 83 16.23 10.02 -2.96
C VAL A 83 17.22 9.25 -3.82
N SER A 84 16.76 8.54 -4.86
CA SER A 84 17.63 7.83 -5.81
C SER A 84 18.55 8.78 -6.57
N SER A 85 18.10 9.99 -6.90
CA SER A 85 18.92 11.00 -7.57
C SER A 85 20.00 11.56 -6.63
N VAL A 86 19.70 11.64 -5.33
CA VAL A 86 20.64 12.09 -4.30
C VAL A 86 21.63 10.98 -3.91
N THR A 87 21.24 9.71 -3.94
CA THR A 87 22.11 8.57 -3.60
C THR A 87 22.97 8.06 -4.77
N GLN A 88 22.75 8.54 -5.99
CA GLN A 88 23.59 8.27 -7.16
C GLN A 88 24.69 9.32 -7.40
N LEU A 89 24.90 10.24 -6.45
CA LEU A 89 26.07 11.12 -6.35
C LEU A 89 27.13 10.48 -5.44
#